data_AF-A0A5J4UDJ2-F1
#
_entry.id   AF-A0A5J4UDJ2-F1
#
_cell.length_a   1.000
_cell.length_b   1.000
_cell.length_c   1.000
_cell.angle_alpha   90.00
_cell.angle_beta   90.00
_cell.angle_gamma   90.00
#
_symmetry.space_group_name_H-M   'P 1'
#
loop_
_entity.id
_entity.type
_entity.pdbx_description
1 polymer ?
#
loop_
_entity_poly.entity_id
_entity_poly.type
_entity_poly.pdbx_seq_one_letter_code
_entity_poly.pdbx_strand_id
1 'polypeptide(L)'
;MNQNLLRSITLLTIFKLGNHSNQDVDRLRLNVRQESRQYLLKIQEYGDAQDFADLVNVGYGKVICISLSTAGGIGVEDDDEIRSGLMYIINFLRELHKGRNDQPSFQPLPLLVRRTEEQLEEEGALEEMEAQMNNVGYFGVVKVFAKLAKDATLNRFIHNN
;
A
#
# COMPACT_ATOMS: atom_id res chain seq x y z
N MET A 1 -23.34 -2.33 49.47
CA MET A 1 -22.58 -2.41 48.20
C MET A 1 -22.49 -1.01 47.62
N ASN A 2 -21.29 -0.49 47.36
CA ASN A 2 -21.11 0.92 46.96
C ASN A 2 -21.55 1.11 45.49
N GLN A 3 -22.62 1.88 45.27
CA GLN A 3 -23.17 2.11 43.91
C GLN A 3 -22.14 2.73 42.95
N ASN A 4 -21.21 3.55 43.47
CA ASN A 4 -20.15 4.14 42.66
C ASN A 4 -19.14 3.08 42.21
N LEU A 5 -18.83 2.10 43.06
CA LEU A 5 -17.93 1.00 42.69
C LEU A 5 -18.55 0.11 41.60
N LEU A 6 -19.84 -0.22 41.71
CA LEU A 6 -20.56 -1.03 40.72
C LEU A 6 -20.63 -0.31 39.36
N ARG A 7 -20.91 0.99 39.37
CA ARG A 7 -20.96 1.82 38.15
C ARG A 7 -19.58 1.89 37.47
N SER A 8 -18.52 2.09 38.24
CA SER A 8 -17.14 2.15 37.72
C SER A 8 -16.70 0.82 37.11
N ILE A 9 -17.01 -0.31 37.75
CA ILE A 9 -16.68 -1.65 37.21
C ILE A 9 -17.47 -1.92 35.92
N THR A 10 -18.75 -1.55 35.87
CA THR A 10 -19.58 -1.72 34.67
C THR A 10 -19.01 -0.92 33.49
N LEU A 11 -18.65 0.34 33.70
CA LEU A 11 -18.05 1.19 32.66
C LEU A 11 -16.69 0.66 32.19
N LEU A 12 -15.84 0.21 33.11
CA LEU A 12 -14.54 -0.37 32.76
C LEU A 12 -14.69 -1.66 31.93
N THR A 13 -15.69 -2.48 32.26
CA THR A 13 -15.95 -3.74 31.55
C THR A 13 -16.44 -3.47 30.14
N ILE A 14 -17.34 -2.49 29.95
CA ILE A 14 -17.82 -2.05 28.63
C ILE A 14 -16.65 -1.52 27.78
N PHE A 15 -15.81 -0.66 28.36
CA PHE A 15 -14.64 -0.11 27.67
C PHE A 15 -13.66 -1.20 27.22
N LYS A 16 -13.33 -2.13 28.13
CA LYS A 16 -12.43 -3.26 27.81
C LYS A 16 -13.02 -4.19 26.75
N LEU A 17 -14.32 -4.48 26.82
CA LEU A 17 -15.00 -5.33 25.86
C LEU A 17 -15.03 -4.69 24.46
N GLY A 18 -15.29 -3.38 24.39
CA GLY A 18 -15.20 -2.60 23.15
C GLY A 18 -13.79 -2.62 22.54
N ASN A 19 -12.75 -2.44 23.36
CA ASN A 19 -11.36 -2.50 22.89
C ASN A 19 -10.96 -3.88 22.39
N HIS A 20 -11.33 -4.96 23.08
CA HIS A 20 -11.04 -6.33 22.63
C HIS A 20 -11.78 -6.68 21.34
N SER A 21 -13.05 -6.30 21.21
CA SER A 21 -13.81 -6.49 19.96
C SER A 21 -13.16 -5.73 18.79
N ASN A 22 -12.59 -4.55 19.04
CA ASN A 22 -11.85 -3.81 18.02
C ASN A 22 -10.51 -4.50 17.66
N GLN A 23 -9.81 -5.09 18.63
CA GLN A 23 -8.56 -5.82 18.36
C GLN A 23 -8.77 -7.03 17.43
N ASP A 24 -9.84 -7.81 17.63
CA ASP A 24 -10.13 -8.95 16.75
C ASP A 24 -10.50 -8.50 15.33
N VAL A 25 -11.27 -7.42 15.22
CA VAL A 25 -11.64 -6.81 13.93
C VAL A 25 -10.41 -6.23 13.23
N ASP A 26 -9.52 -5.55 13.95
CA ASP A 26 -8.30 -4.96 13.40
C ASP A 26 -7.30 -6.04 12.95
N ARG A 27 -7.22 -7.15 13.69
CA ARG A 27 -6.46 -8.34 13.27
C ARG A 27 -7.00 -8.96 11.99
N LEU A 28 -8.33 -9.10 11.86
CA LEU A 28 -8.95 -9.58 10.63
C LEU A 28 -8.68 -8.64 9.45
N ARG A 29 -8.79 -7.32 9.66
CA ARG A 29 -8.45 -6.31 8.64
C ARG A 29 -6.98 -6.39 8.22
N LEU A 30 -6.07 -6.58 9.17
CA LEU A 30 -4.64 -6.76 8.87
C LEU A 30 -4.41 -8.00 8.01
N ASN A 31 -4.98 -9.15 8.39
CA ASN A 31 -4.86 -10.38 7.60
C ASN A 31 -5.42 -10.21 6.18
N VAL A 32 -6.59 -9.59 6.03
CA VAL A 32 -7.17 -9.35 4.70
C VAL A 32 -6.26 -8.46 3.85
N ARG A 33 -5.65 -7.41 4.42
CA ARG A 33 -4.67 -6.57 3.71
C ARG A 33 -3.43 -7.36 3.31
N GLN A 34 -2.88 -8.17 4.21
CA GLN A 34 -1.73 -9.03 3.94
C GLN A 34 -2.01 -10.02 2.80
N GLU A 35 -3.10 -10.77 2.88
CA GLU A 35 -3.51 -11.73 1.85
C GLU A 35 -3.76 -11.03 0.51
N SER A 36 -4.49 -9.91 0.52
CA SER A 36 -4.77 -9.14 -0.69
C SER A 36 -3.47 -8.71 -1.38
N ARG A 37 -2.47 -8.22 -0.63
CA ARG A 37 -1.15 -7.87 -1.17
C ARG A 37 -0.43 -9.06 -1.82
N GLN A 38 -0.53 -10.25 -1.23
CA GLN A 38 0.06 -11.47 -1.80
C GLN A 38 -0.60 -11.85 -3.13
N TYR A 39 -1.93 -11.74 -3.25
CA TYR A 39 -2.61 -11.98 -4.52
C TYR A 39 -2.27 -10.93 -5.57
N LEU A 40 -2.14 -9.67 -5.17
CA LEU A 40 -1.72 -8.60 -6.07
C LEU A 40 -0.29 -8.78 -6.58
N LEU A 41 0.63 -9.27 -5.73
CA LEU A 41 1.98 -9.68 -6.16
C LEU A 41 1.90 -10.74 -7.25
N LYS A 42 1.02 -11.74 -7.10
CA LYS A 42 0.85 -12.79 -8.11
C LYS A 42 0.30 -12.24 -9.42
N ILE A 43 -0.66 -11.30 -9.39
CA ILE A 43 -1.15 -10.64 -10.61
C ILE A 43 -0.03 -9.86 -11.27
N GLN A 44 0.84 -9.21 -10.49
CA GLN A 44 2.00 -8.57 -11.07
C GLN A 44 2.98 -9.58 -11.69
N GLU A 45 3.23 -10.74 -11.09
CA GLU A 45 4.15 -11.74 -11.65
C GLU A 45 3.59 -12.45 -12.90
N TYR A 46 2.31 -12.82 -12.88
CA TYR A 46 1.71 -13.71 -13.88
C TYR A 46 0.60 -13.09 -14.71
N GLY A 47 0.21 -11.84 -14.42
CA GLY A 47 -0.89 -11.16 -15.09
C GLY A 47 -0.45 -10.52 -16.40
N ASP A 48 -1.34 -10.57 -17.38
CA ASP A 48 -1.13 -10.01 -18.71
C ASP A 48 -1.66 -8.57 -18.83
N ALA A 49 -1.64 -8.02 -20.05
CA ALA A 49 -2.12 -6.66 -20.29
C ALA A 49 -3.59 -6.43 -19.87
N GLN A 50 -4.44 -7.46 -19.97
CA GLN A 50 -5.84 -7.37 -19.58
C GLN A 50 -5.97 -7.32 -18.06
N ASP A 51 -5.21 -8.15 -17.33
CA ASP A 51 -5.20 -8.12 -15.87
C ASP A 51 -4.78 -6.74 -15.33
N PHE A 52 -3.76 -6.13 -15.96
CA PHE A 52 -3.33 -4.77 -15.62
C PHE A 52 -4.42 -3.74 -15.93
N ALA A 53 -5.13 -3.87 -17.06
CA ALA A 53 -6.24 -2.99 -17.40
C ALA A 53 -7.37 -3.09 -16.37
N ASP A 54 -7.71 -4.30 -15.95
CA ASP A 54 -8.76 -4.56 -14.98
C ASP A 54 -8.41 -3.97 -13.61
N LEU A 55 -7.16 -4.13 -13.15
CA LEU A 55 -6.68 -3.50 -11.93
C LEU A 55 -6.84 -1.97 -11.97
N VAL A 56 -6.38 -1.33 -13.03
CA VAL A 56 -6.50 0.13 -13.15
C VAL A 56 -7.97 0.56 -13.22
N ASN A 57 -8.82 -0.21 -13.91
CA ASN A 57 -10.26 0.07 -14.00
C ASN A 57 -10.98 0.00 -12.65
N VAL A 58 -10.57 -0.91 -11.76
CA VAL A 58 -11.14 -1.01 -10.40
C VAL A 58 -10.51 -0.06 -9.39
N GLY A 59 -9.65 0.87 -9.84
CA GLY A 59 -9.06 1.88 -8.97
C GLY A 59 -7.85 1.40 -8.18
N TYR A 60 -7.09 0.44 -8.72
CA TYR A 60 -5.97 -0.15 -8.00
C TYR A 60 -4.91 0.87 -7.55
N GLY A 61 -4.66 1.94 -8.32
CA GLY A 61 -3.77 3.02 -7.90
C GLY A 61 -4.19 3.66 -6.57
N LYS A 62 -5.50 3.75 -6.33
CA LYS A 62 -6.06 4.25 -5.07
C LYS A 62 -5.83 3.29 -3.91
N VAL A 63 -6.09 2.01 -4.14
CA VAL A 63 -5.92 0.93 -3.14
C VAL A 63 -4.46 0.84 -2.69
N ILE A 64 -3.54 0.97 -3.64
CA ILE A 64 -2.10 1.03 -3.38
C ILE A 64 -1.77 2.21 -2.46
N CYS A 65 -2.27 3.42 -2.75
CA CYS A 65 -2.00 4.61 -1.93
C CYS A 65 -2.44 4.39 -0.48
N ILE A 66 -3.68 3.96 -0.29
CA ILE A 66 -4.27 3.68 1.03
C ILE A 66 -3.45 2.62 1.79
N SER A 67 -2.84 1.68 1.07
CA SER A 67 -1.99 0.65 1.68
C SER A 67 -0.64 1.18 2.19
N LEU A 68 -0.16 2.31 1.66
CA LEU A 68 1.05 3.01 2.12
C LEU A 68 0.79 3.93 3.32
N SER A 69 -0.44 4.45 3.43
CA SER A 69 -0.86 5.31 4.54
C SER A 69 -0.79 4.53 5.87
N THR A 70 0.36 4.58 6.53
CA THR A 70 0.54 3.97 7.85
C THR A 70 -0.18 4.80 8.90
N ALA A 71 -1.33 4.31 9.36
CA ALA A 71 -2.07 4.92 10.47
C ALA A 71 -1.41 4.73 11.87
N GLY A 72 -0.10 4.50 11.96
CA GLY A 72 0.65 4.54 13.25
C GLY A 72 1.27 3.23 13.73
N GLY A 73 1.83 2.40 12.85
CA GLY A 73 2.68 1.27 13.24
C GLY A 73 4.15 1.70 13.43
N ILE A 74 4.80 1.22 14.49
CA ILE A 74 6.24 1.39 14.74
C ILE A 74 6.81 -0.02 14.93
N GLY A 75 7.55 -0.53 13.94
CA GLY A 75 8.16 -1.86 14.02
C GLY A 75 8.89 -2.29 12.75
N VAL A 76 9.74 -3.31 12.89
CA VAL A 76 10.49 -3.91 11.77
C VAL A 76 9.57 -4.68 10.81
N GLU A 77 8.52 -5.33 11.32
CA GLU A 77 7.51 -6.00 10.50
C GLU A 77 6.72 -4.98 9.66
N ASP A 78 6.48 -3.78 10.18
CA ASP A 78 5.86 -2.68 9.44
C ASP A 78 6.79 -2.20 8.29
N ASP A 79 8.10 -2.12 8.52
CA ASP A 79 9.06 -1.67 7.50
C ASP A 79 9.15 -2.63 6.29
N ASP A 80 9.11 -3.94 6.52
CA ASP A 80 9.14 -4.94 5.44
C ASP A 80 7.85 -4.90 4.61
N GLU A 81 6.69 -4.68 5.25
CA GLU A 81 5.43 -4.49 4.56
C GLU A 81 5.41 -3.21 3.72
N ILE A 82 5.88 -2.09 4.30
CA ILE A 82 5.99 -0.81 3.59
C ILE A 82 6.95 -0.95 2.40
N ARG A 83 8.12 -1.55 2.61
CA ARG A 83 9.09 -1.82 1.54
C ARG A 83 8.45 -2.62 0.40
N SER A 84 7.70 -3.66 0.73
CA SER A 84 7.04 -4.51 -0.27
C SER A 84 5.98 -3.70 -1.02
N GLY A 85 5.14 -2.94 -0.31
CA GLY A 85 4.19 -1.97 -0.85
C GLY A 85 4.83 -1.03 -1.89
N LEU A 86 5.91 -0.38 -1.51
CA LEU A 86 6.67 0.55 -2.38
C LEU A 86 7.29 -0.16 -3.59
N MET A 87 7.83 -1.37 -3.40
CA MET A 87 8.35 -2.18 -4.51
C MET A 87 7.26 -2.52 -5.53
N TYR A 88 6.05 -2.83 -5.07
CA TYR A 88 4.92 -3.12 -5.97
C TYR A 88 4.59 -1.94 -6.86
N ILE A 89 4.56 -0.73 -6.29
CA ILE A 89 4.30 0.51 -7.02
C ILE A 89 5.33 0.72 -8.12
N ILE A 90 6.61 0.64 -7.75
CA ILE A 90 7.73 0.82 -8.67
C ILE A 90 7.60 -0.15 -9.85
N ASN A 91 7.40 -1.43 -9.55
CA ASN A 91 7.27 -2.45 -10.59
C ASN A 91 6.00 -2.21 -11.41
N PHE A 92 4.87 -1.86 -10.81
CA PHE A 92 3.59 -1.75 -11.52
C PHE A 92 3.64 -0.62 -12.54
N LEU A 93 4.10 0.55 -12.10
CA LEU A 93 4.37 1.69 -12.97
C LEU A 93 5.42 1.34 -14.03
N ARG A 94 6.53 0.69 -13.66
CA ARG A 94 7.56 0.31 -14.64
C ARG A 94 7.00 -0.56 -15.76
N GLU A 95 6.23 -1.59 -15.43
CA GLU A 95 5.63 -2.51 -16.41
C GLU A 95 4.56 -1.80 -17.25
N LEU A 96 3.78 -0.87 -16.68
CA LEU A 96 2.85 -0.04 -17.46
C LEU A 96 3.59 0.87 -18.47
N HIS A 97 4.74 1.45 -18.10
CA HIS A 97 5.48 2.39 -18.96
C HIS A 97 6.35 1.70 -20.00
N LYS A 98 6.92 0.54 -19.67
CA LYS A 98 7.93 -0.15 -20.50
C LYS A 98 7.43 -1.46 -21.11
N GLY A 99 6.25 -1.94 -20.69
CA GLY A 99 5.80 -3.29 -21.01
C GLY A 99 6.62 -4.34 -20.28
N ARG A 100 6.39 -5.60 -20.66
CA ARG A 100 7.09 -6.78 -20.14
C ARG A 100 7.63 -7.63 -21.28
N ASN A 101 8.89 -8.04 -21.16
CA ASN A 101 9.53 -8.98 -22.09
C ASN A 101 9.48 -10.44 -21.63
N ASP A 102 9.31 -10.67 -20.32
CA ASP A 102 9.11 -11.99 -19.73
C ASP A 102 7.65 -12.44 -19.85
N GLN A 103 7.39 -13.76 -19.77
CA GLN A 103 6.02 -14.27 -19.90
C GLN A 103 5.19 -14.04 -18.62
N PRO A 104 3.96 -13.49 -18.72
CA PRO A 104 3.29 -13.03 -19.95
C PRO A 104 3.84 -11.68 -20.46
N SER A 105 4.25 -11.65 -21.73
CA SER A 105 4.83 -10.45 -22.34
C SER A 105 3.76 -9.51 -22.88
N PHE A 106 3.93 -8.21 -22.69
CA PHE A 106 3.03 -7.19 -23.23
C PHE A 106 3.75 -5.89 -23.57
N GLN A 107 3.18 -5.13 -24.50
CA GLN A 107 3.69 -3.81 -24.89
C GLN A 107 3.36 -2.75 -23.82
N PRO A 108 4.09 -1.62 -23.77
CA PRO A 108 3.71 -0.47 -22.94
C PRO A 108 2.23 -0.12 -23.02
N LEU A 109 1.63 0.26 -21.89
CA LEU A 109 0.20 0.55 -21.74
C LEU A 109 -0.02 2.04 -21.37
N PRO A 110 0.28 3.00 -22.27
CA PRO A 110 0.37 4.42 -21.94
C PRO A 110 -0.95 5.06 -21.48
N LEU A 111 -2.10 4.51 -21.87
CA LEU A 111 -3.40 4.99 -21.38
C LEU A 111 -3.63 4.60 -19.91
N LEU A 112 -3.16 3.41 -19.52
CA LEU A 112 -3.26 2.93 -18.15
C LEU A 112 -2.28 3.65 -17.22
N VAL A 113 -1.11 4.05 -17.74
CA VAL A 113 -0.16 4.92 -17.05
C VAL A 113 -0.85 6.19 -16.57
N ARG A 114 -1.44 6.96 -17.49
CA ARG A 114 -2.07 8.24 -17.17
C ARG A 114 -3.17 8.08 -16.12
N ARG A 115 -4.02 7.07 -16.27
CA ARG A 115 -5.09 6.80 -15.30
C ARG A 115 -4.54 6.39 -13.94
N THR A 116 -3.44 5.65 -13.90
CA THR A 116 -2.81 5.27 -12.62
C THR A 116 -2.16 6.48 -11.95
N GLU A 117 -1.46 7.32 -12.70
CA GLU A 117 -0.90 8.59 -12.21
C GLU A 117 -2.00 9.49 -11.62
N GLU A 118 -3.13 9.64 -12.32
CA GLU A 118 -4.31 10.39 -11.83
C GLU A 118 -4.86 9.80 -10.52
N GLN A 119 -4.99 8.47 -10.42
CA GLN A 119 -5.46 7.81 -9.20
C GLN A 119 -4.51 8.00 -8.01
N LEU A 120 -3.20 7.97 -8.27
CA LEU A 120 -2.17 8.17 -7.25
C LEU A 120 -2.15 9.62 -6.76
N GLU A 121 -2.32 10.58 -7.67
CA GLU A 121 -2.43 12.01 -7.33
C GLU A 121 -3.70 12.30 -6.53
N GLU A 122 -4.86 11.76 -6.95
CA GLU A 122 -6.14 11.97 -6.27
C GLU A 122 -6.13 11.49 -4.81
N GLU A 123 -5.42 10.41 -4.51
CA GLU A 123 -5.34 9.83 -3.17
C GLU A 123 -4.12 10.32 -2.36
N GLY A 124 -3.32 11.26 -2.89
CA GLY A 124 -2.18 11.82 -2.15
C GLY A 124 -1.00 10.85 -1.99
N ALA A 125 -0.76 9.97 -2.96
CA ALA A 125 0.29 8.96 -2.87
C ALA A 125 1.70 9.57 -2.80
N LEU A 126 1.90 10.76 -3.37
CA LEU A 126 3.18 11.46 -3.33
C LEU A 126 3.51 11.91 -1.89
N GLU A 127 2.53 12.44 -1.17
CA GLU A 127 2.63 12.86 0.22
C GLU A 127 2.96 11.66 1.13
N GLU A 128 2.29 10.54 0.90
CA GLU A 128 2.56 9.30 1.65
C GLU A 128 3.97 8.78 1.38
N MET A 129 4.42 8.78 0.11
CA MET A 129 5.81 8.42 -0.22
C MET A 129 6.81 9.38 0.43
N GLU A 130 6.55 10.69 0.45
CA GLU A 130 7.38 11.68 1.13
C GLU A 130 7.45 11.45 2.65
N ALA A 131 6.34 11.08 3.28
CA ALA A 131 6.33 10.71 4.69
C ALA A 131 7.23 9.49 4.95
N GLN A 132 7.15 8.46 4.10
CA GLN A 132 7.99 7.26 4.21
C GLN A 132 9.48 7.52 3.90
N MET A 133 9.83 8.59 3.17
CA MET A 133 11.24 8.98 2.96
C MET A 133 11.93 9.43 4.26
N ASN A 134 11.17 9.82 5.29
CA ASN A 134 11.68 10.17 6.61
C ASN A 134 11.66 8.98 7.59
N ASN A 135 11.15 7.81 7.17
CA ASN A 135 11.15 6.62 8.00
C ASN A 135 12.62 6.15 8.24
N VAL A 136 13.02 6.18 9.52
CA VAL A 136 14.37 5.80 10.01
C VAL A 136 14.43 4.35 10.49
N GLY A 137 13.44 3.53 10.12
CA GLY A 137 13.37 2.10 10.38
C GLY A 137 14.52 1.30 9.75
N TYR A 138 14.33 0.00 9.53
CA TYR A 138 15.36 -0.99 9.17
C TYR A 138 16.41 -0.47 8.16
N PHE A 139 17.57 -0.04 8.69
CA PHE A 139 18.73 0.50 7.95
C PHE A 139 18.40 1.58 6.88
N GLY A 140 17.26 2.27 6.99
CA GLY A 140 16.82 3.26 6.00
C GLY A 140 16.43 2.67 4.64
N VAL A 141 16.15 1.35 4.56
CA VAL A 141 15.74 0.69 3.32
C VAL A 141 14.41 1.26 2.81
N VAL A 142 13.42 1.45 3.70
CA VAL A 142 12.12 2.05 3.36
C VAL A 142 12.30 3.41 2.69
N LYS A 143 13.20 4.25 3.23
CA LYS A 143 13.52 5.56 2.65
C LYS A 143 14.02 5.47 1.20
N VAL A 144 14.88 4.49 0.90
CA VAL A 144 15.38 4.29 -0.48
C VAL A 144 14.24 3.91 -1.42
N PHE A 145 13.38 2.97 -1.00
CA PHE A 145 12.24 2.54 -1.81
C PHE A 145 11.18 3.63 -1.96
N ALA A 146 10.95 4.44 -0.92
CA ALA A 146 10.01 5.55 -0.98
C ALA A 146 10.46 6.60 -2.00
N LYS A 147 11.77 6.89 -2.04
CA LYS A 147 12.35 7.75 -3.07
C LYS A 147 12.21 7.16 -4.48
N LEU A 148 12.47 5.86 -4.65
CA LEU A 148 12.32 5.19 -5.95
C LEU A 148 10.85 5.17 -6.43
N ALA A 149 9.90 4.92 -5.53
CA ALA A 149 8.47 4.94 -5.83
C ALA A 149 8.01 6.34 -6.23
N LYS A 150 8.50 7.37 -5.54
CA LYS A 150 8.24 8.76 -5.89
C LYS A 150 8.82 9.11 -7.27
N ASP A 151 10.07 8.72 -7.54
CA ASP A 151 10.70 8.94 -8.84
C ASP A 151 9.97 8.18 -9.99
N ALA A 152 9.44 6.99 -9.70
CA ALA A 152 8.62 6.21 -10.63
C ALA A 152 7.27 6.88 -10.93
N THR A 153 6.59 7.38 -9.91
CA THR A 153 5.30 8.09 -10.02
C THR A 153 5.45 9.41 -10.77
N LEU A 154 6.52 10.16 -10.50
CA LEU A 154 6.84 11.40 -11.22
C LEU A 154 7.46 11.15 -12.60
N ASN A 155 7.47 9.90 -13.05
CA ASN A 155 7.84 9.52 -14.40
C ASN A 155 9.25 9.99 -14.83
N ARG A 156 10.21 9.97 -13.90
CA ARG A 156 11.62 10.30 -14.20
C ARG A 156 12.32 9.24 -15.06
N PHE A 157 11.65 8.16 -15.45
CA PHE A 157 12.17 7.20 -16.42
C PHE A 157 12.19 7.73 -17.86
N ILE A 158 11.47 8.82 -18.17
CA ILE A 158 11.34 9.38 -19.53
C ILE A 158 12.36 10.51 -19.79
N HIS A 159 12.99 11.09 -18.76
CA HIS A 159 13.85 12.28 -18.89
C HIS A 159 15.37 12.02 -18.87
N ASN A 160 15.81 10.76 -18.98
CA ASN A 160 17.22 10.46 -19.26
C ASN A 160 17.34 9.85 -20.65
N ASN A 161 17.34 10.72 -21.66
CA ASN A 161 17.94 10.47 -22.97
C ASN A 161 18.99 11.55 -23.21
#